data_AF-A3X9X5-F1
#
_entry.id   AF-A3X9X5-F1
#
_cell.length_a   1.000
_cell.length_b   1.000
_cell.length_c   1.000
_cell.angle_alpha   90.00
_cell.angle_beta   90.00
_cell.angle_gamma   90.00
#
_symmetry.space_group_name_H-M   'P 1'
#
loop_
_entity.id
_entity.type
_entity.pdbx_description
1 polymer ?
#
loop_
_entity_poly.entity_id
_entity_poly.type
_entity_poly.pdbx_seq_one_letter_code
_entity_poly.pdbx_strand_id
1 'polypeptide(L)'
;MDPLLLGAIVAIATILVLFSGVSVALGLLIVSAAFLLIFDGARSLELMPELLFGKLDNFALLSIPMFIIMGSSIASTRAGADLYEALERWLTRVPGGLVVSNLGACALFAAMSGSSPATCAAIGKMGIPEMRKRGYPDGVAAGSIAAGGTLGILIPPSVTMIVYGIATETSIGRLFLAGVIPGLMLVGLFMAWSLYSTWKSGNAAQLGAGSYTWAERFEILPRVLPFLGIILGVLYAMYGGIATPSETAAVGALLCLLIAMVIYKLWNPKDLWVVLRDSTKESVMILFIIAAAGVFSYMLSSLFITQSIAEWIGTLEVNRWVLMGVVNVFLLIAGFFLPPVAVILMAAPILLPIIDTAGFDPIWFAVVLTINMEIGLISPPVGLNLYVINGIAPDISLKTILTGSLPFVGCMVLAIVLLCLFPSLATWLPDLVMGATR
;
A
#
# COMPACT_ATOMS: atom_id res chain seq x y z
N MET A 1 -32.87 1.07 -19.29
CA MET A 1 -32.52 -0.27 -18.74
C MET A 1 -32.51 -0.15 -17.23
N ASP A 2 -32.81 -1.22 -16.50
CA ASP A 2 -32.66 -1.22 -15.04
C ASP A 2 -31.21 -0.87 -14.66
N PRO A 3 -30.96 0.17 -13.84
CA PRO A 3 -29.61 0.61 -13.49
C PRO A 3 -28.76 -0.49 -12.82
N LEU A 4 -29.37 -1.44 -12.12
CA LEU A 4 -28.64 -2.58 -11.54
C LEU A 4 -28.12 -3.53 -12.62
N LEU A 5 -28.95 -3.87 -13.59
CA LEU A 5 -28.53 -4.65 -14.76
C LEU A 5 -27.44 -3.92 -15.55
N LEU A 6 -27.59 -2.60 -15.71
CA LEU A 6 -26.58 -1.77 -16.36
C LEU A 6 -25.25 -1.79 -15.59
N GLY A 7 -25.30 -1.68 -14.26
CA GLY A 7 -24.13 -1.81 -13.39
C GLY A 7 -23.42 -3.16 -13.53
N ALA A 8 -24.18 -4.26 -13.59
CA ALA A 8 -23.61 -5.59 -13.84
C ALA A 8 -22.92 -5.67 -15.22
N ILE A 9 -23.54 -5.09 -16.25
CA ILE A 9 -22.97 -5.04 -17.60
C ILE A 9 -21.69 -4.19 -17.62
N VAL A 10 -21.67 -3.03 -16.95
CA VAL A 10 -20.47 -2.18 -16.78
C VAL A 10 -19.37 -2.95 -16.06
N ALA A 11 -19.69 -3.68 -14.99
CA ALA A 11 -18.72 -4.46 -14.24
C ALA A 11 -18.10 -5.56 -15.11
N ILE A 12 -18.92 -6.33 -15.83
CA ILE A 12 -18.46 -7.38 -16.74
C ILE A 12 -17.62 -6.78 -17.88
N ALA A 13 -18.08 -5.68 -18.50
CA ALA A 13 -17.34 -5.01 -19.57
C ALA A 13 -15.98 -4.49 -19.07
N THR A 14 -15.95 -3.88 -17.89
CA THR A 14 -14.71 -3.42 -17.25
C THR A 14 -13.75 -4.57 -17.03
N ILE A 15 -14.22 -5.69 -16.46
CA ILE A 15 -13.41 -6.88 -16.27
C ILE A 15 -12.85 -7.37 -17.61
N LEU A 16 -13.68 -7.57 -18.63
CA LEU A 16 -13.25 -8.06 -19.94
C LEU A 16 -12.20 -7.15 -20.60
N VAL A 17 -12.38 -5.82 -20.52
CA VAL A 17 -11.42 -4.85 -21.05
C VAL A 17 -10.10 -4.90 -20.29
N LEU A 18 -10.12 -5.00 -18.95
CA LEU A 18 -8.90 -5.10 -18.15
C LEU A 18 -8.15 -6.43 -18.39
N PHE A 19 -8.86 -7.53 -18.62
CA PHE A 19 -8.26 -8.82 -18.97
C PHE A 19 -7.66 -8.86 -20.38
N SER A 20 -7.98 -7.88 -21.25
CA SER A 20 -7.36 -7.77 -22.58
C SER A 20 -5.88 -7.35 -22.54
N GLY A 21 -5.36 -6.94 -21.38
CA GLY A 21 -3.98 -6.48 -21.19
C GLY A 21 -3.75 -4.99 -21.49
N VAL A 22 -4.83 -4.24 -21.78
CA VAL A 22 -4.78 -2.78 -21.89
C VAL A 22 -4.48 -2.16 -20.51
N SER A 23 -3.78 -1.03 -20.48
CA SER A 23 -3.49 -0.33 -19.23
C SER A 23 -4.79 0.08 -18.52
N VAL A 24 -4.80 0.03 -17.19
CA VAL A 24 -6.01 0.27 -16.39
C VAL A 24 -6.67 1.60 -16.75
N ALA A 25 -5.90 2.69 -16.83
CA ALA A 25 -6.43 4.00 -17.15
C ALA A 25 -7.12 4.05 -18.52
N LEU A 26 -6.52 3.43 -19.55
CA LEU A 26 -7.15 3.33 -20.87
C LEU A 26 -8.38 2.43 -20.82
N GLY A 27 -8.35 1.33 -20.09
CA GLY A 27 -9.50 0.44 -19.91
C GLY A 27 -10.69 1.17 -19.29
N LEU A 28 -10.46 1.92 -18.21
CA LEU A 28 -11.48 2.75 -17.57
C LEU A 28 -12.03 3.81 -18.53
N LEU A 29 -11.18 4.49 -19.31
CA LEU A 29 -11.62 5.47 -20.30
C LEU A 29 -12.43 4.86 -21.44
N ILE A 30 -12.02 3.71 -21.97
CA ILE A 30 -12.72 3.00 -23.04
C ILE A 30 -14.12 2.63 -22.57
N VAL A 31 -14.25 2.04 -21.39
CA VAL A 31 -15.55 1.65 -20.84
C VAL A 31 -16.39 2.90 -20.56
N SER A 32 -15.84 3.90 -19.89
CA SER A 32 -16.59 5.12 -19.55
C SER A 32 -17.09 5.84 -20.80
N ALA A 33 -16.23 6.05 -21.79
CA ALA A 33 -16.59 6.71 -23.04
C ALA A 33 -17.62 5.90 -23.84
N ALA A 34 -17.48 4.57 -23.90
CA ALA A 34 -18.42 3.72 -24.60
C ALA A 34 -19.82 3.78 -23.98
N PHE A 35 -19.93 3.65 -22.65
CA PHE A 35 -21.22 3.69 -21.97
C PHE A 35 -21.84 5.09 -22.00
N LEU A 36 -21.06 6.15 -21.79
CA LEU A 36 -21.55 7.53 -21.93
C LEU A 36 -22.06 7.79 -23.36
N LEU A 37 -21.34 7.34 -24.40
CA LEU A 37 -21.78 7.52 -25.78
C LEU A 37 -23.07 6.74 -26.09
N ILE A 38 -23.20 5.51 -25.58
CA ILE A 38 -24.36 4.65 -25.83
C ILE A 38 -25.61 5.15 -25.08
N PHE A 39 -25.46 5.58 -23.83
CA PHE A 39 -26.59 5.88 -22.95
C PHE A 39 -26.90 7.38 -22.79
N ASP A 40 -25.88 8.25 -22.74
CA ASP A 40 -26.03 9.71 -22.61
C ASP A 40 -25.83 10.45 -23.95
N GLY A 41 -25.45 9.73 -25.02
CA GLY A 41 -25.25 10.27 -26.36
C GLY A 41 -23.90 10.97 -26.56
N ALA A 42 -23.57 11.33 -27.81
CA ALA A 42 -22.25 11.86 -28.16
C ALA A 42 -21.85 13.16 -27.43
N ARG A 43 -22.83 13.97 -27.02
CA ARG A 43 -22.59 15.22 -26.28
C ARG A 43 -21.97 14.99 -24.91
N SER A 44 -22.22 13.84 -24.28
CA SER A 44 -21.59 13.48 -22.99
C SER A 44 -20.06 13.42 -23.06
N LEU A 45 -19.50 13.12 -24.24
CA LEU A 45 -18.06 13.07 -24.47
C LEU A 45 -17.41 14.46 -24.44
N GLU A 46 -18.17 15.54 -24.68
CA GLU A 46 -17.65 16.91 -24.63
C GLU A 46 -17.18 17.30 -23.22
N LEU A 47 -17.74 16.67 -22.19
CA LEU A 47 -17.36 16.90 -20.78
C LEU A 47 -16.10 16.13 -20.36
N MET A 48 -15.68 15.12 -21.14
CA MET A 48 -14.54 14.29 -20.75
C MET A 48 -13.22 15.06 -20.56
N PRO A 49 -12.83 16.00 -21.44
CA PRO A 49 -11.61 16.79 -21.24
C PRO A 49 -11.64 17.62 -19.95
N GLU A 50 -12.79 18.22 -19.64
CA GLU A 50 -12.98 19.03 -18.44
C GLU A 50 -12.96 18.15 -17.17
N LEU A 51 -13.59 16.98 -17.20
CA LEU A 51 -13.53 15.99 -16.12
C LEU A 51 -12.10 15.47 -15.90
N LEU A 52 -11.38 15.12 -16.98
CA LEU A 52 -9.99 14.66 -16.90
C LEU A 52 -9.09 15.73 -16.29
N PHE A 53 -9.20 16.97 -16.75
CA PHE A 53 -8.39 18.08 -16.24
C PHE A 53 -8.77 18.42 -14.78
N GLY A 54 -10.06 18.56 -14.49
CA GLY A 54 -10.54 18.92 -13.16
C GLY A 54 -10.20 17.88 -12.09
N LYS A 55 -10.12 16.59 -12.47
CA LYS A 55 -9.69 15.53 -11.54
C LYS A 55 -8.18 15.54 -11.27
N LEU A 56 -7.39 16.17 -12.14
CA LEU A 56 -5.95 16.37 -11.94
C LEU A 56 -5.62 17.70 -11.27
N ASP A 57 -6.53 18.68 -11.34
CA ASP A 57 -6.38 20.01 -10.75
C ASP A 57 -6.67 20.01 -9.24
N ASN A 58 -5.90 19.22 -8.48
CA ASN A 58 -6.01 19.15 -7.03
C ASN A 58 -4.62 19.21 -6.39
N PHE A 59 -4.40 20.20 -5.53
CA PHE A 59 -3.13 20.41 -4.84
C PHE A 59 -2.72 19.21 -3.95
N ALA A 60 -3.69 18.44 -3.44
CA ALA A 60 -3.42 17.22 -2.67
C ALA A 60 -2.71 16.15 -3.52
N LEU A 61 -2.95 16.11 -4.84
CA LEU A 61 -2.30 15.16 -5.75
C LEU A 61 -0.79 15.37 -5.85
N LEU A 62 -0.28 16.57 -5.55
CA LEU A 62 1.16 16.83 -5.48
C LEU A 62 1.86 15.99 -4.40
N SER A 63 1.12 15.53 -3.38
CA SER A 63 1.66 14.62 -2.36
C SER A 63 2.15 13.31 -2.97
N ILE A 64 1.43 12.78 -3.97
CA ILE A 64 1.73 11.47 -4.59
C ILE A 64 3.14 11.44 -5.22
N PRO A 65 3.47 12.31 -6.21
CA PRO A 65 4.79 12.29 -6.81
C PRO A 65 5.89 12.61 -5.80
N MET A 66 5.63 13.48 -4.82
CA MET A 66 6.62 13.81 -3.80
C MET A 66 6.93 12.62 -2.89
N PHE A 67 5.93 11.88 -2.41
CA PHE A 67 6.17 10.65 -1.64
C PHE A 67 6.80 9.54 -2.49
N ILE A 68 6.47 9.43 -3.78
CA ILE A 68 7.14 8.48 -4.68
C ILE A 68 8.62 8.84 -4.83
N ILE A 69 8.97 10.12 -5.03
CA ILE A 69 10.36 10.59 -5.08
C ILE A 69 11.08 10.32 -3.75
N MET A 70 10.40 10.57 -2.63
CA MET A 70 10.91 10.27 -1.30
C MET A 70 11.29 8.79 -1.16
N GLY A 71 10.40 7.88 -1.58
CA GLY A 71 10.66 6.45 -1.56
C GLY A 71 11.74 5.99 -2.52
N SER A 72 11.68 6.43 -3.77
CA SER A 72 12.59 5.99 -4.85
C SER A 72 14.02 6.47 -4.63
N SER A 73 14.20 7.68 -4.07
CA SER A 73 15.51 8.24 -3.75
C SER A 73 16.21 7.39 -2.70
N ILE A 74 15.51 7.02 -1.63
CA ILE A 74 16.05 6.14 -0.58
C ILE A 74 16.25 4.71 -1.09
N ALA A 75 15.31 4.18 -1.90
CA ALA A 75 15.41 2.84 -2.51
C ALA A 75 16.59 2.68 -3.46
N SER A 76 17.06 3.78 -4.04
CA SER A 76 18.20 3.81 -4.97
C SER A 76 19.55 3.89 -4.26
N THR A 77 19.56 3.94 -2.92
CA THR A 77 20.78 4.04 -2.10
C THR A 77 21.00 2.79 -1.25
N ARG A 78 22.08 2.78 -0.46
CA ARG A 78 22.35 1.73 0.55
C ARG A 78 21.51 1.87 1.83
N ALA A 79 20.56 2.80 1.89
CA ALA A 79 19.70 3.01 3.06
C ALA A 79 18.97 1.75 3.53
N GLY A 80 18.42 0.96 2.60
CA GLY A 80 17.76 -0.30 2.93
C GLY A 80 18.70 -1.30 3.62
N ALA A 81 19.97 -1.33 3.21
CA ALA A 81 20.98 -2.17 3.83
C ALA A 81 21.38 -1.65 5.22
N ASP A 82 21.53 -0.34 5.40
CA ASP A 82 21.85 0.26 6.70
C ASP A 82 20.71 0.03 7.72
N LEU A 83 19.45 0.17 7.29
CA LEU A 83 18.27 -0.11 8.13
C LEU A 83 18.22 -1.57 8.56
N TYR A 84 18.46 -2.47 7.61
CA TYR A 84 18.54 -3.90 7.87
C TYR A 84 19.66 -4.22 8.88
N GLU A 85 20.88 -3.73 8.63
CA GLU A 85 22.05 -3.97 9.50
C GLU A 85 21.82 -3.39 10.90
N ALA A 86 21.23 -2.20 11.01
CA ALA A 86 20.92 -1.61 12.29
C ALA A 86 19.95 -2.46 13.11
N LEU A 87 18.86 -2.91 12.50
CA LEU A 87 17.88 -3.75 13.18
C LEU A 87 18.44 -5.13 13.51
N GLU A 88 19.32 -5.66 12.66
CA GLU A 88 19.99 -6.94 12.86
C GLU A 88 20.94 -6.90 14.07
N ARG A 89 21.73 -5.83 14.23
CA ARG A 89 22.62 -5.63 15.38
C ARG A 89 21.86 -5.45 16.71
N TRP A 90 20.65 -4.91 16.67
CA TRP A 90 19.82 -4.69 17.87
C TRP A 90 18.99 -5.91 18.25
N LEU A 91 18.47 -6.65 17.27
CA LEU A 91 17.58 -7.79 17.47
C LEU A 91 18.29 -9.15 17.41
N THR A 92 19.63 -9.17 17.40
CA THR A 92 20.45 -10.39 17.29
C THR A 92 20.21 -11.41 18.41
N ARG A 93 19.72 -10.97 19.58
CA ARG A 93 19.40 -11.84 20.73
C ARG A 93 18.01 -12.47 20.66
N VAL A 94 17.18 -12.05 19.71
CA VAL A 94 15.82 -12.56 19.55
C VAL A 94 15.88 -13.83 18.70
N PRO A 95 15.28 -14.97 19.12
CA PRO A 95 15.20 -16.17 18.30
C PRO A 95 14.53 -15.86 16.95
N GLY A 96 15.20 -16.12 15.82
CA GLY A 96 14.69 -15.69 14.50
C GLY A 96 14.94 -14.22 14.19
N GLY A 97 15.90 -13.62 14.89
CA GLY A 97 16.23 -12.19 14.84
C GLY A 97 16.39 -11.66 13.42
N LEU A 98 16.92 -12.43 12.46
CA LEU A 98 17.08 -11.95 11.08
C LEU A 98 15.76 -11.71 10.36
N VAL A 99 14.76 -12.58 10.56
CA VAL A 99 13.42 -12.39 9.97
C VAL A 99 12.70 -11.24 10.66
N VAL A 100 12.82 -11.13 11.99
CA VAL A 100 12.24 -10.03 12.77
C VAL A 100 12.88 -8.68 12.39
N SER A 101 14.20 -8.63 12.26
CA SER A 101 14.95 -7.46 11.79
C SER A 101 14.57 -7.08 10.37
N ASN A 102 14.38 -8.07 9.49
CA ASN A 102 13.92 -7.83 8.14
C ASN A 102 12.51 -7.22 8.11
N LEU A 103 11.56 -7.78 8.87
CA LEU A 103 10.21 -7.23 8.99
C LEU A 103 10.22 -5.81 9.57
N GLY A 104 11.05 -5.55 10.58
CA GLY A 104 11.21 -4.21 11.15
C GLY A 104 11.87 -3.22 10.18
N ALA A 105 12.88 -3.66 9.41
CA ALA A 105 13.51 -2.85 8.39
C ALA A 105 12.54 -2.53 7.25
N CYS A 106 11.74 -3.52 6.83
CA CYS A 106 10.63 -3.31 5.91
C CYS A 106 9.61 -2.31 6.47
N ALA A 107 9.24 -2.39 7.74
CA ALA A 107 8.29 -1.45 8.36
C ALA A 107 8.83 -0.01 8.40
N LEU A 108 10.10 0.17 8.75
CA LEU A 108 10.75 1.49 8.73
C LEU A 108 10.91 2.05 7.32
N PHE A 109 11.24 1.19 6.36
CA PHE A 109 11.37 1.57 4.95
C PHE A 109 10.01 1.85 4.30
N ALA A 110 9.00 1.06 4.65
CA ALA A 110 7.60 1.23 4.25
C ALA A 110 7.10 2.63 4.60
N ALA A 111 7.36 3.09 5.83
CA ALA A 111 7.04 4.43 6.30
C ALA A 111 7.75 5.54 5.52
N MET A 112 8.74 5.25 4.67
CA MET A 112 9.35 6.25 3.80
C MET A 112 8.91 6.13 2.35
N SER A 113 8.67 4.90 1.88
CA SER A 113 8.46 4.66 0.47
C SER A 113 7.02 4.77 0.02
N GLY A 114 6.05 4.50 0.91
CA GLY A 114 4.63 4.48 0.56
C GLY A 114 4.28 3.50 -0.57
N SER A 115 5.21 2.59 -0.93
CA SER A 115 5.12 1.69 -2.09
C SER A 115 5.61 0.30 -1.72
N SER A 116 4.73 -0.67 -1.92
CA SER A 116 4.99 -2.05 -1.53
C SER A 116 6.03 -2.75 -2.41
N PRO A 117 5.93 -2.71 -3.77
CA PRO A 117 6.95 -3.28 -4.64
C PRO A 117 8.32 -2.63 -4.45
N ALA A 118 8.36 -1.31 -4.21
CA ALA A 118 9.61 -0.59 -3.95
C ALA A 118 10.28 -1.06 -2.66
N THR A 119 9.50 -1.28 -1.59
CA THR A 119 10.01 -1.83 -0.32
C THR A 119 10.58 -3.24 -0.52
N CYS A 120 9.85 -4.13 -1.23
CA CYS A 120 10.36 -5.46 -1.58
C CYS A 120 11.66 -5.40 -2.36
N ALA A 121 11.76 -4.50 -3.34
CA ALA A 121 12.95 -4.34 -4.18
C ALA A 121 14.16 -3.82 -3.38
N ALA A 122 13.96 -2.84 -2.51
CA ALA A 122 15.02 -2.21 -1.74
C ALA A 122 15.57 -3.15 -0.65
N ILE A 123 14.69 -3.69 0.19
CA ILE A 123 15.10 -4.56 1.29
C ILE A 123 15.47 -5.96 0.77
N GLY A 124 14.78 -6.47 -0.26
CA GLY A 124 15.01 -7.79 -0.82
C GLY A 124 16.42 -8.02 -1.36
N LYS A 125 17.00 -7.02 -2.02
CA LYS A 125 18.35 -7.10 -2.59
C LYS A 125 19.44 -7.38 -1.54
N MET A 126 19.23 -6.98 -0.29
CA MET A 126 20.16 -7.22 0.80
C MET A 126 19.69 -8.36 1.72
N GLY A 127 18.40 -8.39 2.06
CA GLY A 127 17.84 -9.32 3.03
C GLY A 127 17.84 -10.78 2.56
N ILE A 128 17.50 -11.07 1.30
CA ILE A 128 17.45 -12.46 0.80
C ILE A 128 18.84 -13.09 0.81
N PRO A 129 19.88 -12.48 0.18
CA PRO A 129 21.20 -13.10 0.15
C PRO A 129 21.80 -13.30 1.54
N GLU A 130 21.60 -12.35 2.46
CA GLU A 130 22.14 -12.43 3.82
C GLU A 130 21.45 -13.52 4.66
N MET A 131 20.12 -13.64 4.58
CA MET A 131 19.40 -14.73 5.24
C MET A 131 19.83 -16.10 4.72
N ARG A 132 20.02 -16.24 3.40
CA ARG A 132 20.50 -17.48 2.78
C ARG A 132 21.93 -17.84 3.20
N LYS A 133 22.83 -16.85 3.25
CA LYS A 133 24.20 -17.03 3.76
C LYS A 133 24.23 -17.57 5.19
N ARG A 134 23.24 -17.23 6.00
CA ARG A 134 23.07 -17.70 7.38
C ARG A 134 22.21 -18.96 7.50
N GLY A 135 21.90 -19.63 6.40
CA GLY A 135 21.24 -20.94 6.38
C GLY A 135 19.72 -20.91 6.47
N TYR A 136 19.07 -19.75 6.32
CA TYR A 136 17.60 -19.70 6.30
C TYR A 136 17.05 -20.35 5.03
N PRO A 137 15.94 -21.12 5.12
CA PRO A 137 15.27 -21.65 3.94
C PRO A 137 14.78 -20.53 3.02
N ASP A 138 14.92 -20.75 1.70
CA ASP A 138 14.56 -19.76 0.67
C ASP A 138 13.11 -19.24 0.81
N GLY A 139 12.17 -20.12 1.18
CA GLY A 139 10.77 -19.73 1.40
C GLY A 139 10.58 -18.76 2.56
N VAL A 140 11.33 -18.91 3.66
CA VAL A 140 11.26 -18.00 4.82
C VAL A 140 11.89 -16.65 4.48
N ALA A 141 13.05 -16.67 3.81
CA ALA A 141 13.75 -15.47 3.39
C ALA A 141 12.91 -14.65 2.40
N ALA A 142 12.43 -15.29 1.34
CA ALA A 142 11.64 -14.63 0.30
C ALA A 142 10.25 -14.22 0.79
N GLY A 143 9.57 -15.11 1.53
CA GLY A 143 8.21 -14.88 2.05
C GLY A 143 8.14 -13.74 3.06
N SER A 144 9.14 -13.63 3.96
CA SER A 144 9.17 -12.55 4.95
C SER A 144 9.41 -11.17 4.34
N ILE A 145 10.19 -11.07 3.27
CA ILE A 145 10.36 -9.80 2.54
C ILE A 145 9.13 -9.48 1.70
N ALA A 146 8.51 -10.48 1.06
CA ALA A 146 7.28 -10.29 0.31
C ALA A 146 6.18 -9.70 1.22
N ALA A 147 6.01 -10.28 2.42
CA ALA A 147 5.07 -9.80 3.43
C ALA A 147 5.49 -8.47 4.05
N GLY A 148 6.76 -8.32 4.45
CA GLY A 148 7.24 -7.06 5.01
C GLY A 148 7.08 -5.89 4.05
N GLY A 149 7.23 -6.13 2.74
CA GLY A 149 7.01 -5.10 1.74
C GLY A 149 5.55 -4.67 1.60
N THR A 150 4.55 -5.49 1.96
CA THR A 150 3.14 -5.04 1.88
C THR A 150 2.86 -3.89 2.80
N LEU A 151 3.51 -3.85 3.97
CA LEU A 151 3.42 -2.77 4.96
C LEU A 151 3.66 -1.38 4.35
N GLY A 152 4.36 -1.31 3.22
CA GLY A 152 4.60 -0.10 2.43
C GLY A 152 3.34 0.65 2.00
N ILE A 153 2.18 0.00 1.91
CA ILE A 153 0.93 0.67 1.55
C ILE A 153 0.02 0.97 2.74
N LEU A 154 0.29 0.42 3.92
CA LEU A 154 -0.50 0.69 5.14
C LEU A 154 0.18 1.68 6.10
N ILE A 155 1.49 1.53 6.33
CA ILE A 155 2.21 2.38 7.27
C ILE A 155 2.42 3.77 6.65
N PRO A 156 1.97 4.85 7.30
CA PRO A 156 2.05 6.20 6.72
C PRO A 156 3.48 6.77 6.70
N PRO A 157 3.76 7.72 5.78
CA PRO A 157 2.96 8.14 4.61
C PRO A 157 2.72 7.03 3.57
N SER A 158 1.49 6.96 3.06
CA SER A 158 1.05 5.92 2.11
C SER A 158 0.37 6.53 0.88
N VAL A 159 0.85 6.15 -0.31
CA VAL A 159 0.27 6.60 -1.58
C VAL A 159 -1.14 6.04 -1.77
N THR A 160 -1.39 4.79 -1.36
CA THR A 160 -2.72 4.18 -1.48
C THR A 160 -3.75 4.87 -0.59
N MET A 161 -3.36 5.29 0.62
CA MET A 161 -4.23 6.07 1.51
C MET A 161 -4.53 7.46 0.95
N ILE A 162 -3.57 8.13 0.29
CA ILE A 162 -3.84 9.39 -0.41
C ILE A 162 -4.87 9.18 -1.52
N VAL A 163 -4.69 8.14 -2.34
CA VAL A 163 -5.59 7.82 -3.45
C VAL A 163 -6.99 7.53 -2.93
N TYR A 164 -7.13 6.77 -1.83
CA TYR A 164 -8.42 6.54 -1.18
C TYR A 164 -9.03 7.86 -0.71
N GLY A 165 -8.28 8.69 0.02
CA GLY A 165 -8.76 9.98 0.53
C GLY A 165 -9.26 10.92 -0.57
N ILE A 166 -8.59 10.92 -1.72
CA ILE A 166 -9.02 11.71 -2.88
C ILE A 166 -10.26 11.11 -3.54
N ALA A 167 -10.34 9.78 -3.64
CA ALA A 167 -11.47 9.09 -4.26
C ALA A 167 -12.75 9.18 -3.42
N THR A 168 -12.63 9.20 -2.09
CA THR A 168 -13.75 9.24 -1.14
C THR A 168 -13.96 10.61 -0.51
N GLU A 169 -13.16 11.61 -0.90
CA GLU A 169 -13.16 12.96 -0.34
C GLU A 169 -12.99 12.97 1.20
N THR A 170 -12.25 11.99 1.72
CA THR A 170 -11.94 11.87 3.15
C THR A 170 -10.57 12.48 3.49
N SER A 171 -10.39 12.86 4.76
CA SER A 171 -9.16 13.50 5.21
C SER A 171 -7.95 12.55 5.14
N ILE A 172 -6.97 12.90 4.31
CA ILE A 172 -5.71 12.16 4.15
C ILE A 172 -4.96 12.04 5.49
N GLY A 173 -4.90 13.12 6.28
CA GLY A 173 -4.25 13.09 7.59
C GLY A 173 -4.92 12.11 8.55
N ARG A 174 -6.26 12.03 8.52
CA ARG A 174 -7.03 11.07 9.34
C ARG A 174 -6.75 9.62 8.91
N LEU A 175 -6.68 9.37 7.60
CA LEU A 175 -6.32 8.06 7.05
C LEU A 175 -4.89 7.63 7.43
N PHE A 176 -3.95 8.58 7.43
CA PHE A 176 -2.58 8.29 7.84
C PHE A 176 -2.53 7.87 9.32
N LEU A 177 -3.22 8.57 10.22
CA LEU A 177 -3.33 8.14 11.63
C LEU A 177 -3.99 6.77 11.75
N ALA A 178 -5.03 6.51 10.95
CA ALA A 178 -5.75 5.26 10.99
C ALA A 178 -4.89 4.07 10.56
N GLY A 179 -3.87 4.28 9.72
CA GLY A 179 -2.92 3.25 9.31
C GLY A 179 -1.86 2.90 10.36
N VAL A 180 -1.56 3.79 11.32
CA VAL A 180 -0.45 3.60 12.28
C VAL A 180 -0.66 2.36 13.15
N ILE A 181 -1.77 2.31 13.90
CA ILE A 181 -2.03 1.22 14.85
C ILE A 181 -2.24 -0.12 14.12
N PRO A 182 -3.03 -0.21 13.05
CA PRO A 182 -3.17 -1.44 12.26
C PRO A 182 -1.85 -1.88 11.60
N GLY A 183 -1.03 -0.93 11.15
CA GLY A 183 0.30 -1.20 10.61
C GLY A 183 1.24 -1.81 11.66
N LEU A 184 1.30 -1.21 12.85
CA LEU A 184 2.06 -1.76 13.98
C LEU A 184 1.51 -3.11 14.45
N MET A 185 0.19 -3.29 14.41
CA MET A 185 -0.46 -4.56 14.70
C MET A 185 -0.01 -5.64 13.70
N LEU A 186 0.01 -5.35 12.40
CA LEU A 186 0.48 -6.28 11.37
C LEU A 186 1.97 -6.61 11.52
N VAL A 187 2.81 -5.61 11.80
CA VAL A 187 4.22 -5.84 12.14
C VAL A 187 4.33 -6.81 13.32
N GLY A 188 3.57 -6.58 14.38
CA GLY A 188 3.53 -7.44 15.56
C GLY A 188 3.07 -8.87 15.23
N LEU A 189 2.03 -9.03 14.42
CA LEU A 189 1.53 -10.33 13.98
C LEU A 189 2.57 -11.07 13.11
N PHE A 190 3.22 -10.38 12.17
CA PHE A 190 4.27 -10.97 11.33
C PHE A 190 5.49 -11.37 12.15
N MET A 191 5.89 -10.55 13.12
CA MET A 191 6.97 -10.88 14.05
C MET A 191 6.59 -12.07 14.93
N ALA A 192 5.40 -12.06 15.54
CA ALA A 192 4.93 -13.15 16.39
C ALA A 192 4.86 -14.49 15.63
N TRP A 193 4.35 -14.48 14.40
CA TRP A 193 4.36 -15.64 13.53
C TRP A 193 5.79 -16.11 13.21
N SER A 194 6.69 -15.17 12.90
CA SER A 194 8.09 -15.48 12.58
C SER A 194 8.81 -16.11 13.78
N LEU A 195 8.58 -15.59 14.99
CA LEU A 195 9.11 -16.16 16.25
C LEU A 195 8.56 -17.57 16.49
N TYR A 196 7.25 -17.77 16.34
CA TYR A 196 6.59 -19.06 16.51
C TYR A 196 7.10 -20.11 15.51
N SER A 197 7.16 -19.76 14.23
CA SER A 197 7.66 -20.63 13.16
C SER A 197 9.12 -21.01 13.40
N THR A 198 9.94 -20.03 13.80
CA THR A 198 11.35 -20.25 14.13
C THR A 198 11.52 -21.20 15.31
N TRP A 199 10.78 -20.98 16.40
CA TRP A 199 10.81 -21.86 17.57
C TRP A 199 10.38 -23.30 17.23
N LYS A 200 9.28 -23.45 16.48
CA LYS A 200 8.75 -24.76 16.09
C LYS A 200 9.69 -25.55 15.18
N SER A 201 10.47 -24.88 14.33
CA SER A 201 11.43 -25.54 13.44
C SER A 201 12.67 -26.10 14.15
N GLY A 202 12.89 -25.79 15.44
CA GLY A 202 14.05 -26.25 16.19
C GLY A 202 15.37 -25.58 15.77
N ASN A 203 15.35 -24.64 14.82
CA ASN A 203 16.52 -23.95 14.29
C ASN A 203 17.13 -22.92 15.25
N ALA A 204 16.62 -22.77 16.49
CA ALA A 204 17.10 -21.80 17.49
C ALA A 204 18.65 -21.76 17.64
N ALA A 205 19.32 -22.89 17.47
CA ALA A 205 20.78 -23.03 17.61
C ALA A 205 21.61 -22.48 16.42
N GLN A 206 21.05 -22.39 15.19
CA GLN A 206 21.76 -21.84 14.02
C GLN A 206 21.61 -20.31 13.88
N LEU A 207 20.72 -19.70 14.67
CA LEU A 207 20.24 -18.32 14.46
C LEU A 207 20.92 -17.29 15.37
N GLY A 208 21.87 -17.73 16.21
CA GLY A 208 22.65 -16.91 17.15
C GLY A 208 24.08 -16.63 16.68
N ALA A 209 24.34 -16.60 15.37
CA ALA A 209 25.67 -16.35 14.84
C ALA A 209 26.00 -14.83 14.85
N GLY A 210 26.36 -14.31 16.03
CA GLY A 210 26.89 -12.96 16.20
C GLY A 210 26.47 -12.33 17.53
N SER A 211 27.43 -11.98 18.37
CA SER A 211 27.19 -11.11 19.53
C SER A 211 27.79 -9.75 19.23
N TYR A 212 26.95 -8.76 18.94
CA TYR A 212 27.40 -7.37 18.86
C TYR A 212 27.56 -6.79 20.25
N THR A 213 28.68 -6.10 20.46
CA THR A 213 28.93 -5.27 21.63
C THR A 213 27.97 -4.07 21.64
N TRP A 214 27.76 -3.47 22.81
CA TRP A 214 26.95 -2.24 22.91
C TRP A 214 27.54 -1.10 22.06
N ALA A 215 28.86 -1.02 21.92
CA ALA A 215 29.51 -0.04 21.05
C ALA A 215 29.08 -0.22 19.58
N GLU A 216 29.14 -1.43 19.04
CA GLU A 216 28.75 -1.74 17.66
C GLU A 216 27.25 -1.51 17.38
N ARG A 217 26.40 -1.64 18.41
CA ARG A 217 24.96 -1.33 18.33
C ARG A 217 24.68 0.16 18.22
N PHE A 218 25.42 0.99 18.95
CA PHE A 218 25.26 2.44 18.88
C PHE A 218 25.98 3.05 17.68
N GLU A 219 27.02 2.40 17.16
CA GLU A 219 27.78 2.85 15.99
C GLU A 219 26.93 2.96 14.71
N ILE A 220 25.96 2.06 14.52
CA ILE A 220 25.11 2.03 13.31
C ILE A 220 23.93 3.02 13.40
N LEU A 221 23.56 3.43 14.62
CA LEU A 221 22.37 4.25 14.87
C LEU A 221 22.38 5.60 14.13
N PRO A 222 23.51 6.33 14.02
CA PRO A 222 23.61 7.55 13.21
C PRO A 222 23.22 7.38 11.74
N ARG A 223 23.22 6.17 11.18
CA ARG A 223 22.76 5.92 9.80
C ARG A 223 21.25 5.83 9.68
N VAL A 224 20.56 5.45 10.76
CA VAL A 224 19.10 5.29 10.80
C VAL A 224 18.39 6.57 11.27
N LEU A 225 19.05 7.35 12.13
CA LEU A 225 18.49 8.59 12.69
C LEU A 225 17.97 9.59 11.63
N PRO A 226 18.64 9.81 10.48
CA PRO A 226 18.11 10.72 9.46
C PRO A 226 16.73 10.30 8.94
N PHE A 227 16.51 9.00 8.74
CA PHE A 227 15.23 8.46 8.26
C PHE A 227 14.12 8.60 9.31
N LEU A 228 14.43 8.23 10.56
CA LEU A 228 13.49 8.43 11.67
C LEU A 228 13.17 9.91 11.87
N GLY A 229 14.16 10.79 11.72
CA GLY A 229 13.99 12.23 11.78
C GLY A 229 13.04 12.76 10.70
N ILE A 230 13.14 12.26 9.47
CA ILE A 230 12.19 12.62 8.40
C ILE A 230 10.79 12.11 8.71
N ILE A 231 10.64 10.82 9.05
CA ILE A 231 9.32 10.25 9.35
C ILE A 231 8.64 11.04 10.48
N LEU A 232 9.34 11.21 11.60
CA LEU A 232 8.82 11.95 12.75
C LEU A 232 8.58 13.42 12.42
N GLY A 233 9.46 14.05 11.65
CA GLY A 233 9.32 15.45 11.22
C GLY A 233 8.11 15.68 10.31
N VAL A 234 7.88 14.79 9.34
CA VAL A 234 6.70 14.82 8.44
C VAL A 234 5.43 14.62 9.25
N LEU A 235 5.37 13.60 10.11
CA LEU A 235 4.20 13.35 10.96
C LEU A 235 3.95 14.52 11.93
N TYR A 236 5.00 15.05 12.56
CA TYR A 236 4.90 16.21 13.46
C TYR A 236 4.40 17.46 12.74
N ALA A 237 4.93 17.78 11.57
CA ALA A 237 4.51 18.95 10.80
C ALA A 237 3.05 18.83 10.33
N MET A 238 2.63 17.63 9.91
CA MET A 238 1.28 17.37 9.42
C MET A 238 0.24 17.39 10.54
N TYR A 239 0.52 16.77 11.69
CA TYR A 239 -0.43 16.69 12.81
C TYR A 239 -0.34 17.87 13.79
N GLY A 240 0.82 18.52 13.86
CA GLY A 240 0.99 19.78 14.60
C GLY A 240 0.33 20.98 13.92
N GLY A 241 -0.31 20.78 12.75
CA GLY A 241 -0.97 21.85 11.99
C GLY A 241 0.01 22.86 11.38
N ILE A 242 1.30 22.50 11.27
CA ILE A 242 2.35 23.40 10.76
C ILE A 242 2.32 23.44 9.23
N ALA A 243 2.07 22.30 8.59
CA ALA A 243 2.09 22.16 7.14
C ALA A 243 1.06 21.13 6.66
N THR A 244 0.59 21.31 5.43
CA THR A 244 -0.33 20.39 4.75
C THR A 244 0.36 19.09 4.31
N PRO A 245 -0.39 18.02 3.97
CA PRO A 245 0.19 16.80 3.43
C PRO A 245 1.07 17.04 2.21
N SER A 246 0.67 17.93 1.29
CA SER A 246 1.46 18.24 0.09
C SER A 246 2.76 18.98 0.41
N GLU A 247 2.73 19.93 1.35
CA GLU A 247 3.93 20.65 1.77
C GLU A 247 4.90 19.74 2.52
N THR A 248 4.38 18.91 3.44
CA THR A 248 5.21 17.94 4.17
C THR A 248 5.79 16.88 3.25
N ALA A 249 5.05 16.42 2.24
CA ALA A 249 5.56 15.52 1.21
C ALA A 249 6.70 16.17 0.41
N ALA A 250 6.54 17.43 -0.02
CA ALA A 250 7.56 18.14 -0.78
C ALA A 250 8.86 18.34 0.03
N VAL A 251 8.74 18.76 1.29
CA VAL A 251 9.89 18.90 2.19
C VAL A 251 10.53 17.54 2.47
N GLY A 252 9.73 16.50 2.72
CA GLY A 252 10.22 15.14 2.94
C GLY A 252 10.98 14.59 1.73
N ALA A 253 10.45 14.77 0.53
CA ALA A 253 11.10 14.39 -0.73
C ALA A 253 12.43 15.11 -0.92
N LEU A 254 12.48 16.42 -0.67
CA LEU A 254 13.71 17.22 -0.75
C LEU A 254 14.75 16.73 0.26
N LEU A 255 14.35 16.47 1.51
CA LEU A 255 15.25 15.97 2.55
C LEU A 255 15.79 14.57 2.23
N CYS A 256 14.95 13.67 1.71
CA CYS A 256 15.39 12.34 1.26
C CYS A 256 16.38 12.42 0.09
N LEU A 257 16.13 13.29 -0.89
CA LEU A 257 17.08 13.53 -1.98
C LEU A 257 18.40 14.10 -1.45
N LEU A 258 18.37 15.05 -0.52
CA LEU A 258 19.57 15.61 0.11
C LEU A 258 20.35 14.53 0.88
N ILE A 259 19.67 13.65 1.62
CA ILE A 259 20.31 12.51 2.31
C ILE A 259 20.94 11.56 1.30
N ALA A 260 20.22 11.21 0.22
CA ALA A 260 20.76 10.36 -0.84
C ALA A 260 22.04 10.96 -1.46
N MET A 261 22.06 12.27 -1.70
CA MET A 261 23.23 12.95 -2.27
C MET A 261 24.38 13.11 -1.26
N VAL A 262 24.11 13.57 -0.05
CA VAL A 262 25.14 13.93 0.94
C VAL A 262 25.67 12.70 1.68
N ILE A 263 24.78 11.85 2.20
CA ILE A 263 25.16 10.69 3.01
C ILE A 263 25.56 9.52 2.11
N TYR A 264 24.74 9.21 1.10
CA TYR A 264 24.96 8.07 0.21
C TYR A 264 25.77 8.39 -1.05
N LYS A 265 26.21 9.65 -1.19
CA LYS A 265 27.06 10.10 -2.28
C LYS A 265 26.48 9.84 -3.67
N LEU A 266 25.17 9.99 -3.82
CA LEU A 266 24.46 9.89 -5.11
C LEU A 266 24.67 11.14 -5.99
N TRP A 267 25.93 11.48 -6.29
CA TRP A 267 26.32 12.70 -7.04
C TRP A 267 26.26 12.55 -8.56
N ASN A 268 26.23 11.31 -9.05
CA ASN A 268 26.25 11.03 -10.47
C ASN A 268 24.92 11.46 -11.11
N PRO A 269 24.92 12.39 -12.08
CA PRO A 269 23.69 12.85 -12.73
C PRO A 269 22.87 11.73 -13.36
N LYS A 270 23.51 10.63 -13.79
CA LYS A 270 22.81 9.47 -14.35
C LYS A 270 21.96 8.76 -13.30
N ASP A 271 22.47 8.61 -12.08
CA ASP A 271 21.76 7.92 -11.01
C ASP A 271 20.60 8.79 -10.50
N LEU A 272 20.81 10.10 -10.39
CA LEU A 272 19.74 11.05 -10.08
C LEU A 272 18.65 11.07 -11.16
N TRP A 273 19.02 11.00 -12.44
CA TRP A 273 18.08 10.88 -13.54
C TRP A 273 17.25 9.60 -13.46
N VAL A 274 17.84 8.48 -13.05
CA VAL A 274 17.10 7.22 -12.86
C VAL A 274 16.03 7.39 -11.76
N VAL A 275 16.39 7.98 -10.62
CA VAL A 275 15.43 8.26 -9.53
C VAL A 275 14.28 9.12 -10.03
N LEU A 276 14.56 10.25 -10.67
CA LEU A 276 13.53 11.17 -11.16
C LEU A 276 12.67 10.54 -12.26
N ARG A 277 13.28 9.83 -13.22
CA ARG A 277 12.58 9.15 -14.31
C ARG A 277 11.64 8.08 -13.77
N ASP A 278 12.10 7.22 -12.86
CA ASP A 278 11.32 6.10 -12.36
C ASP A 278 10.19 6.62 -11.45
N SER A 279 10.45 7.64 -10.64
CA SER A 279 9.40 8.34 -9.87
C SER A 279 8.36 8.99 -10.76
N THR A 280 8.78 9.64 -11.85
CA THR A 280 7.87 10.30 -12.79
C THR A 280 7.00 9.26 -13.49
N LYS A 281 7.55 8.12 -13.89
CA LYS A 281 6.78 7.03 -14.51
C LYS A 281 5.68 6.51 -13.57
N GLU A 282 6.02 6.24 -12.31
CA GLU A 282 5.06 5.75 -11.32
C GLU A 282 4.00 6.83 -11.01
N SER A 283 4.41 8.09 -10.90
CA SER A 283 3.51 9.22 -10.68
C SER A 283 2.54 9.43 -11.83
N VAL A 284 3.02 9.43 -13.08
CA VAL A 284 2.19 9.59 -14.29
C VAL A 284 1.21 8.43 -14.41
N MET A 285 1.65 7.20 -14.12
CA MET A 285 0.77 6.04 -14.10
C MET A 285 -0.39 6.24 -13.11
N ILE A 286 -0.10 6.62 -11.87
CA ILE A 286 -1.13 6.83 -10.84
C ILE A 286 -2.05 8.00 -11.20
N LEU A 287 -1.50 9.16 -11.56
CA LEU A 287 -2.28 10.35 -11.92
C LEU A 287 -3.18 10.08 -13.13
N PHE A 288 -2.70 9.33 -14.12
CA PHE A 288 -3.51 8.97 -15.28
C PHE A 288 -4.67 8.03 -14.91
N ILE A 289 -4.44 7.08 -13.99
CA ILE A 289 -5.52 6.24 -13.45
C ILE A 289 -6.54 7.10 -12.69
N ILE A 290 -6.09 8.09 -11.90
CA ILE A 290 -6.99 9.00 -11.16
C ILE A 290 -7.87 9.79 -12.13
N ALA A 291 -7.29 10.35 -13.18
CA ALA A 291 -8.04 11.09 -14.19
C ALA A 291 -9.10 10.19 -14.87
N ALA A 292 -8.68 9.00 -15.32
CA ALA A 292 -9.56 8.02 -15.96
C ALA A 292 -10.69 7.53 -15.04
N ALA A 293 -10.35 7.24 -13.78
CA ALA A 293 -11.32 6.82 -12.78
C ALA A 293 -12.32 7.92 -12.41
N GLY A 294 -11.91 9.19 -12.51
CA GLY A 294 -12.82 10.31 -12.37
C GLY A 294 -13.93 10.30 -13.43
N VAL A 295 -13.58 10.02 -14.70
CA VAL A 295 -14.57 9.84 -15.78
C VAL A 295 -15.43 8.60 -15.54
N PHE A 296 -14.84 7.51 -15.06
CA PHE A 296 -15.57 6.29 -14.71
C PHE A 296 -16.58 6.51 -13.58
N SER A 297 -16.18 7.19 -12.51
CA SER A 297 -17.05 7.55 -11.39
C SER A 297 -18.18 8.48 -11.85
N TYR A 298 -17.88 9.45 -12.71
CA TYR A 298 -18.91 10.30 -13.33
C TYR A 298 -19.91 9.48 -14.15
N MET A 299 -19.44 8.56 -14.99
CA MET A 299 -20.31 7.68 -15.78
C MET A 299 -21.24 6.85 -14.89
N LEU A 300 -20.71 6.24 -13.83
CA LEU A 300 -21.53 5.46 -12.90
C LEU A 300 -22.62 6.32 -12.23
N SER A 301 -22.27 7.56 -11.85
CA SER A 301 -23.22 8.48 -11.23
C SER A 301 -24.24 9.03 -12.23
N SER A 302 -23.84 9.34 -13.47
CA SER A 302 -24.72 9.85 -14.52
C SER A 302 -25.79 8.82 -14.88
N LEU A 303 -25.40 7.55 -14.92
CA LEU A 303 -26.29 6.42 -15.21
C LEU A 303 -27.05 5.90 -13.97
N PHE A 304 -26.97 6.60 -12.84
CA PHE A 304 -27.62 6.26 -11.56
C PHE A 304 -27.26 4.86 -11.02
N ILE A 305 -26.12 4.29 -11.42
CA ILE A 305 -25.70 2.93 -11.06
C ILE A 305 -25.32 2.88 -9.57
N THR A 306 -24.53 3.83 -9.08
CA THR A 306 -24.07 3.85 -7.68
C THR A 306 -25.23 3.99 -6.70
N GLN A 307 -26.19 4.88 -6.97
CA GLN A 307 -27.37 5.09 -6.12
C GLN A 307 -28.26 3.85 -6.11
N SER A 308 -28.50 3.23 -7.26
CA SER A 308 -29.36 2.05 -7.36
C SER A 308 -28.77 0.84 -6.64
N ILE A 309 -27.45 0.66 -6.68
CA ILE A 309 -26.77 -0.39 -5.91
C ILE A 309 -26.93 -0.16 -4.40
N ALA A 310 -26.77 1.09 -3.94
CA ALA A 310 -26.93 1.43 -2.53
C ALA A 310 -28.37 1.18 -2.04
N GLU A 311 -29.37 1.59 -2.82
CA GLU A 311 -30.79 1.37 -2.51
C GLU A 311 -31.11 -0.13 -2.49
N TRP A 312 -30.66 -0.88 -3.50
CA TRP A 312 -30.84 -2.33 -3.54
C TRP A 312 -30.27 -3.01 -2.29
N ILE A 313 -29.07 -2.65 -1.88
CA ILE A 313 -28.46 -3.23 -0.67
C ILE A 313 -29.23 -2.83 0.60
N GLY A 314 -29.73 -1.59 0.67
CA GLY A 314 -30.62 -1.16 1.75
C GLY A 314 -31.89 -2.02 1.87
N THR A 315 -32.42 -2.52 0.75
CA THR A 315 -33.60 -3.40 0.73
C THR A 315 -33.29 -4.87 1.04
N LEU A 316 -32.04 -5.31 0.97
CA LEU A 316 -31.69 -6.73 1.11
C LEU A 316 -31.92 -7.28 2.54
N GLU A 317 -32.17 -6.44 3.55
CA GLU A 317 -32.25 -6.83 4.97
C GLU A 317 -31.09 -7.75 5.42
N VAL A 318 -29.96 -7.70 4.71
CA VAL A 318 -28.81 -8.58 4.97
C VAL A 318 -28.03 -8.01 6.13
N ASN A 319 -27.57 -8.91 7.02
CA ASN A 319 -26.67 -8.55 8.09
C ASN A 319 -25.42 -7.83 7.53
N ARG A 320 -25.14 -6.62 8.03
CA ARG A 320 -24.00 -5.80 7.61
C ARG A 320 -22.65 -6.54 7.58
N TRP A 321 -22.46 -7.56 8.43
CA TRP A 321 -21.23 -8.37 8.44
C TRP A 321 -21.16 -9.38 7.30
N VAL A 322 -22.30 -9.89 6.84
CA VAL A 322 -22.37 -10.74 5.63
C VAL A 322 -22.03 -9.89 4.41
N LEU A 323 -22.61 -8.68 4.32
CA LEU A 323 -22.27 -7.70 3.30
C LEU A 323 -20.77 -7.40 3.30
N MET A 324 -20.18 -7.13 4.48
CA MET A 324 -18.75 -6.88 4.61
C MET A 324 -17.91 -8.10 4.18
N GLY A 325 -18.37 -9.32 4.47
CA GLY A 325 -17.74 -10.55 3.98
C GLY A 325 -17.68 -10.62 2.45
N VAL A 326 -18.79 -10.31 1.78
CA VAL A 326 -18.87 -10.25 0.30
C VAL A 326 -17.94 -9.16 -0.24
N VAL A 327 -17.92 -7.98 0.38
CA VAL A 327 -17.03 -6.88 -0.01
C VAL A 327 -15.56 -7.26 0.12
N ASN A 328 -15.16 -7.92 1.21
CA ASN A 328 -13.78 -8.40 1.38
C ASN A 328 -13.41 -9.40 0.28
N VAL A 329 -14.28 -10.38 -0.01
CA VAL A 329 -14.00 -11.37 -1.07
C VAL A 329 -13.87 -10.67 -2.43
N PHE A 330 -14.75 -9.72 -2.74
CA PHE A 330 -14.66 -8.91 -3.96
C PHE A 330 -13.33 -8.14 -4.03
N LEU A 331 -12.96 -7.43 -2.96
CA LEU A 331 -11.70 -6.66 -2.90
C LEU A 331 -10.48 -7.57 -3.04
N LEU A 332 -10.48 -8.73 -2.39
CA LEU A 332 -9.41 -9.71 -2.49
C LEU A 332 -9.24 -10.20 -3.94
N ILE A 333 -10.34 -10.57 -4.60
CA ILE A 333 -10.33 -10.98 -6.01
C ILE A 333 -9.88 -9.84 -6.91
N ALA A 334 -10.27 -8.60 -6.64
CA ALA A 334 -9.82 -7.45 -7.43
C ALA A 334 -8.31 -7.21 -7.25
N GLY A 335 -7.81 -7.24 -6.01
CA GLY A 335 -6.41 -7.04 -5.67
C GLY A 335 -5.46 -8.13 -6.20
N PHE A 336 -6.00 -9.30 -6.55
CA PHE A 336 -5.27 -10.37 -7.22
C PHE A 336 -4.82 -10.03 -8.64
N PHE A 337 -5.54 -9.18 -9.35
CA PHE A 337 -5.25 -8.89 -10.76
C PHE A 337 -4.82 -7.44 -10.99
N LEU A 338 -5.30 -6.53 -10.15
CA LEU A 338 -5.15 -5.10 -10.34
C LEU A 338 -4.26 -4.48 -9.26
N PRO A 339 -3.47 -3.45 -9.60
CA PRO A 339 -2.70 -2.72 -8.61
C PRO A 339 -3.63 -2.00 -7.60
N PRO A 340 -3.21 -1.82 -6.33
CA PRO A 340 -4.07 -1.26 -5.28
C PRO A 340 -4.74 0.08 -5.64
N VAL A 341 -3.97 0.98 -6.26
CA VAL A 341 -4.44 2.30 -6.72
C VAL A 341 -5.63 2.17 -7.70
N ALA A 342 -5.56 1.22 -8.62
CA ALA A 342 -6.63 0.97 -9.58
C ALA A 342 -7.90 0.45 -8.92
N VAL A 343 -7.74 -0.52 -8.01
CA VAL A 343 -8.88 -1.10 -7.28
C VAL A 343 -9.57 -0.03 -6.44
N ILE A 344 -8.81 0.79 -5.71
CA ILE A 344 -9.36 1.88 -4.89
C ILE A 344 -10.18 2.83 -5.74
N LEU A 345 -9.59 3.34 -6.84
CA LEU A 345 -10.24 4.37 -7.66
C LEU A 345 -11.49 3.86 -8.38
N MET A 346 -11.53 2.58 -8.71
CA MET A 346 -12.68 1.95 -9.36
C MET A 346 -13.76 1.54 -8.36
N ALA A 347 -13.37 0.95 -7.23
CA ALA A 347 -14.29 0.33 -6.29
C ALA A 347 -14.80 1.31 -5.23
N ALA A 348 -13.99 2.28 -4.79
CA ALA A 348 -14.39 3.17 -3.70
C ALA A 348 -15.67 3.98 -4.01
N PRO A 349 -15.89 4.54 -5.20
CA PRO A 349 -17.15 5.25 -5.51
C PRO A 349 -18.40 4.35 -5.44
N ILE A 350 -18.24 3.04 -5.68
CA ILE A 350 -19.33 2.06 -5.62
C ILE A 350 -19.52 1.56 -4.18
N LEU A 351 -18.42 1.28 -3.49
CA LEU A 351 -18.45 0.67 -2.16
C LEU A 351 -18.75 1.69 -1.05
N LEU A 352 -18.34 2.95 -1.19
CA LEU A 352 -18.50 3.94 -0.12
C LEU A 352 -19.97 4.15 0.28
N PRO A 353 -20.93 4.38 -0.65
CA PRO A 353 -22.35 4.50 -0.28
C PRO A 353 -22.89 3.25 0.44
N ILE A 354 -22.38 2.07 0.08
CA ILE A 354 -22.76 0.78 0.66
C ILE A 354 -22.27 0.68 2.11
N ILE A 355 -21.01 1.07 2.34
CA ILE A 355 -20.36 1.07 3.65
C ILE A 355 -21.04 2.08 4.58
N ASP A 356 -21.34 3.29 4.09
CA ASP A 356 -22.03 4.33 4.85
C ASP A 356 -23.46 3.89 5.23
N THR A 357 -24.22 3.34 4.27
CA THR A 357 -25.59 2.86 4.53
C THR A 357 -25.62 1.69 5.51
N ALA A 358 -24.60 0.83 5.49
CA ALA A 358 -24.44 -0.27 6.44
C ALA A 358 -23.97 0.19 7.85
N GLY A 359 -23.66 1.47 8.02
CA GLY A 359 -23.22 2.08 9.28
C GLY A 359 -21.77 1.74 9.65
N PHE A 360 -20.91 1.50 8.66
CA PHE A 360 -19.47 1.34 8.88
C PHE A 360 -18.76 2.68 8.68
N ASP A 361 -17.69 2.91 9.45
CA ASP A 361 -16.87 4.11 9.32
C ASP A 361 -15.97 4.02 8.05
N PRO A 362 -15.96 5.04 7.17
CA PRO A 362 -15.14 5.07 5.96
C PRO A 362 -13.63 4.98 6.21
N ILE A 363 -13.13 5.55 7.31
CA ILE A 363 -11.71 5.52 7.68
C ILE A 363 -11.32 4.11 8.10
N TRP A 364 -12.17 3.44 8.88
CA TRP A 364 -11.99 2.02 9.18
C TRP A 364 -12.01 1.17 7.91
N PHE A 365 -12.97 1.43 7.01
CA PHE A 365 -13.07 0.71 5.75
C PHE A 365 -11.83 0.91 4.87
N ALA A 366 -11.24 2.10 4.84
CA ALA A 366 -10.00 2.37 4.12
C ALA A 366 -8.83 1.47 4.59
N VAL A 367 -8.71 1.25 5.90
CA VAL A 367 -7.71 0.35 6.49
C VAL A 367 -7.98 -1.08 6.05
N VAL A 368 -9.22 -1.56 6.17
CA VAL A 368 -9.57 -2.94 5.77
C VAL A 368 -9.36 -3.15 4.27
N LEU A 369 -9.76 -2.17 3.44
CA LEU A 369 -9.51 -2.19 2.01
C LEU A 369 -8.02 -2.27 1.73
N THR A 370 -7.20 -1.45 2.39
CA THR A 370 -5.75 -1.45 2.21
C THR A 370 -5.14 -2.81 2.55
N ILE A 371 -5.56 -3.45 3.64
CA ILE A 371 -5.08 -4.79 4.01
C ILE A 371 -5.53 -5.84 2.99
N ASN A 372 -6.74 -5.74 2.42
CA ASN A 372 -7.14 -6.62 1.30
C ASN A 372 -6.21 -6.46 0.09
N MET A 373 -5.82 -5.22 -0.22
CA MET A 373 -4.87 -4.96 -1.30
C MET A 373 -3.49 -5.54 -0.97
N GLU A 374 -3.05 -5.45 0.28
CA GLU A 374 -1.80 -6.09 0.73
C GLU A 374 -1.82 -7.60 0.51
N ILE A 375 -2.92 -8.28 0.87
CA ILE A 375 -3.08 -9.71 0.63
C ILE A 375 -2.97 -10.01 -0.87
N GLY A 376 -3.59 -9.18 -1.72
CA GLY A 376 -3.54 -9.33 -3.17
C GLY A 376 -2.12 -9.26 -3.75
N LEU A 377 -1.25 -8.45 -3.15
CA LEU A 377 0.14 -8.28 -3.60
C LEU A 377 1.04 -9.49 -3.33
N ILE A 378 0.66 -10.39 -2.42
CA ILE A 378 1.46 -11.56 -2.02
C ILE A 378 0.74 -12.91 -2.20
N SER A 379 -0.43 -12.89 -2.85
CA SER A 379 -1.28 -14.06 -3.09
C SER A 379 -1.41 -14.36 -4.59
N PRO A 380 -1.69 -15.62 -4.99
CA PRO A 380 -1.95 -15.98 -6.38
C PRO A 380 -3.26 -15.31 -6.86
N PRO A 381 -3.41 -15.05 -8.17
CA PRO A 381 -2.64 -15.54 -9.30
C PRO A 381 -1.53 -14.61 -9.81
N VAL A 382 -1.56 -13.31 -9.48
CA VAL A 382 -0.49 -12.36 -9.87
C VAL A 382 0.50 -12.18 -8.72
N GLY A 383 0.10 -11.57 -7.61
CA GLY A 383 1.01 -11.33 -6.47
C GLY A 383 2.26 -10.55 -6.87
N LEU A 384 2.10 -9.27 -7.21
CA LEU A 384 3.18 -8.43 -7.77
C LEU A 384 4.49 -8.48 -6.97
N ASN A 385 4.40 -8.54 -5.63
CA ASN A 385 5.59 -8.62 -4.79
C ASN A 385 6.34 -9.94 -4.98
N LEU A 386 5.64 -11.04 -5.24
CA LEU A 386 6.26 -12.33 -5.51
C LEU A 386 7.14 -12.27 -6.77
N TYR A 387 6.69 -11.56 -7.82
CA TYR A 387 7.47 -11.33 -9.03
C TYR A 387 8.66 -10.39 -8.80
N VAL A 388 8.49 -9.34 -7.98
CA VAL A 388 9.62 -8.47 -7.60
C VAL A 388 10.70 -9.29 -6.89
N ILE A 389 10.31 -10.14 -5.94
CA ILE A 389 11.23 -11.00 -5.20
C ILE A 389 11.91 -12.02 -6.11
N ASN A 390 11.18 -12.64 -7.04
CA ASN A 390 11.76 -13.53 -8.04
C ASN A 390 12.74 -12.79 -8.98
N GLY A 391 12.48 -11.52 -9.32
CA GLY A 391 13.43 -10.70 -10.08
C GLY A 391 14.74 -10.42 -9.35
N ILE A 392 14.73 -10.44 -8.01
CA ILE A 392 15.92 -10.27 -7.17
C ILE A 392 16.68 -11.60 -7.01
N ALA A 393 15.96 -12.69 -6.80
CA ALA A 393 16.50 -14.04 -6.59
C ALA A 393 15.84 -15.02 -7.58
N PRO A 394 16.26 -15.02 -8.87
CA PRO A 394 15.60 -15.80 -9.93
C PRO A 394 15.78 -17.31 -9.76
N ASP A 395 16.75 -17.73 -8.95
CA ASP A 395 16.97 -19.12 -8.58
C ASP A 395 15.93 -19.67 -7.59
N ILE A 396 15.19 -18.80 -6.89
CA ILE A 396 14.08 -19.20 -6.02
C ILE A 396 12.80 -19.31 -6.84
N SER A 397 12.23 -20.51 -6.89
CA SER A 397 10.97 -20.73 -7.62
C SER A 397 9.83 -19.88 -7.05
N LEU A 398 8.97 -19.32 -7.91
CA LEU A 398 7.78 -18.58 -7.50
C LEU A 398 6.88 -19.38 -6.55
N LYS A 399 6.79 -20.70 -6.74
CA LYS A 399 6.06 -21.60 -5.84
C LYS A 399 6.63 -21.55 -4.42
N THR A 400 7.96 -21.57 -4.28
CA THR A 400 8.63 -21.48 -2.98
C THR A 400 8.34 -20.13 -2.30
N ILE A 401 8.46 -19.03 -3.04
CA ILE A 401 8.17 -17.66 -2.55
C ILE A 401 6.73 -17.57 -2.07
N LEU A 402 5.78 -18.05 -2.89
CA LEU A 402 4.36 -18.09 -2.59
C LEU A 402 4.05 -18.90 -1.33
N THR A 403 4.55 -20.15 -1.25
CA THR A 403 4.31 -20.97 -0.05
C THR A 403 4.92 -20.37 1.20
N GLY A 404 5.99 -19.59 1.05
CA GLY A 404 6.60 -18.81 2.13
C GLY A 404 5.80 -17.57 2.55
N SER A 405 5.04 -16.95 1.64
CA SER A 405 4.21 -15.77 1.93
C SER A 405 2.83 -16.12 2.51
N LEU A 406 2.26 -17.28 2.19
CA LEU A 406 0.94 -17.72 2.65
C LEU A 406 0.70 -17.61 4.17
N PRO A 407 1.66 -17.93 5.06
CA PRO A 407 1.43 -17.75 6.48
C PRO A 407 1.22 -16.28 6.90
N PHE A 408 1.88 -15.35 6.21
CA PHE A 408 1.69 -13.91 6.44
C PHE A 408 0.34 -13.43 5.88
N VAL A 409 -0.14 -14.03 4.78
CA VAL A 409 -1.54 -13.85 4.34
C VAL A 409 -2.51 -14.26 5.45
N GLY A 410 -2.27 -15.38 6.13
CA GLY A 410 -3.05 -15.79 7.30
C GLY A 410 -3.04 -14.75 8.42
N CYS A 411 -1.89 -14.09 8.67
CA CYS A 411 -1.78 -13.00 9.63
C CYS A 411 -2.57 -11.76 9.21
N MET A 412 -2.60 -11.43 7.91
CA MET A 412 -3.41 -10.32 7.38
C MET A 412 -4.91 -10.59 7.46
N VAL A 413 -5.34 -11.83 7.16
CA VAL A 413 -6.74 -12.24 7.35
C VAL A 413 -7.12 -12.14 8.83
N LEU A 414 -6.24 -12.58 9.74
CA LEU A 414 -6.44 -12.40 11.18
C LEU A 414 -6.52 -10.92 11.56
N ALA A 415 -5.69 -10.05 10.99
CA ALA A 415 -5.76 -8.60 11.20
C ALA A 415 -7.10 -8.01 10.77
N ILE A 416 -7.65 -8.43 9.61
CA ILE A 416 -8.99 -8.02 9.16
C ILE A 416 -10.05 -8.47 10.18
N VAL A 417 -9.99 -9.73 10.66
CA VAL A 417 -10.92 -10.23 11.68
C VAL A 417 -10.82 -9.41 12.96
N LEU A 418 -9.61 -9.09 13.42
CA LEU A 418 -9.41 -8.25 14.61
C LEU A 418 -9.97 -6.83 14.41
N LEU A 419 -9.80 -6.24 13.23
CA LEU A 419 -10.38 -4.94 12.89
C LEU A 419 -11.91 -4.97 12.83
N CYS A 420 -12.51 -6.07 12.38
CA CYS A 420 -13.96 -6.27 12.42
C CYS A 420 -14.47 -6.38 13.86
N LEU A 421 -13.75 -7.07 14.75
CA LEU A 421 -14.13 -7.20 16.16
C LEU A 421 -13.87 -5.92 16.97
N PHE A 422 -12.80 -5.21 16.64
CA PHE A 422 -12.36 -4.00 17.34
C PHE A 422 -12.08 -2.85 16.34
N PRO A 423 -13.11 -2.19 15.80
CA PRO A 423 -12.95 -1.10 14.84
C PRO A 423 -12.11 0.08 15.38
N SER A 424 -12.11 0.26 16.70
CA SER A 424 -11.30 1.25 17.41
C SER A 424 -9.80 1.13 17.13
N LEU A 425 -9.31 -0.05 16.71
CA LEU A 425 -7.90 -0.18 16.32
C LEU A 425 -7.53 0.73 15.14
N ALA A 426 -8.47 1.03 14.24
CA ALA A 426 -8.28 1.99 13.16
C ALA A 426 -8.70 3.41 13.54
N THR A 427 -9.79 3.57 14.31
CA THR A 427 -10.39 4.91 14.53
C THR A 427 -9.88 5.63 15.77
N TRP A 428 -9.40 4.92 16.81
CA TRP A 428 -9.06 5.51 18.10
C TRP A 428 -7.97 6.58 18.04
N LEU A 429 -6.86 6.31 17.35
CA LEU A 429 -5.76 7.27 17.23
C LEU A 429 -6.18 8.52 16.42
N PRO A 430 -6.85 8.38 15.26
CA PRO A 430 -7.48 9.52 14.59
C PRO A 430 -8.42 10.33 15.50
N ASP A 431 -9.32 9.66 16.24
CA ASP A 431 -10.30 10.32 17.10
C ASP A 431 -9.64 11.08 18.25
N LEU A 432 -8.55 10.54 18.79
CA LEU A 432 -7.78 11.16 19.88
C LEU A 432 -7.06 12.44 19.44
N VAL A 433 -6.48 12.45 18.24
CA VAL A 433 -5.65 13.55 17.75
C VAL A 433 -6.48 14.61 17.02
N MET A 434 -7.46 14.19 16.23
CA MET A 434 -8.22 15.05 15.33
C MET A 434 -9.70 15.22 15.74
N GLY A 435 -10.16 14.53 16.80
CA GLY A 435 -11.56 14.49 17.21
C GLY A 435 -12.38 13.46 16.43
N ALA A 436 -13.46 12.96 17.04
CA ALA A 436 -14.33 11.94 16.43
C ALA A 436 -15.00 12.42 15.14
N THR A 437 -15.08 11.55 14.13
CA THR A 437 -15.88 11.71 12.92
C THR A 437 -17.35 11.66 13.36
N ARG A 438 -18.07 12.77 13.20
CA ARG A 438 -19.52 12.82 13.48
C ARG A 438 -20.31 12.33 12.29
#